data_AF-A0A7X1GP87-F1
#
_entry.id   AF-A0A7X1GP87-F1
#
_cell.length_a   1.000
_cell.length_b   1.000
_cell.length_c   1.000
_cell.angle_alpha   90.00
_cell.angle_beta   90.00
_cell.angle_gamma   90.00
#
_symmetry.space_group_name_H-M   'P 1'
#
loop_
_entity.id
_entity.type
_entity.pdbx_description
1 polymer ?
#
loop_
_entity_poly.entity_id
_entity_poly.type
_entity_poly.pdbx_seq_one_letter_code
_entity_poly.pdbx_strand_id
1 'polypeptide(L)'
;MITQLDLHFFKCFEILRLPIAPLTLLSGSNASGKSSVLQAFVLLHQTIREHEWSRRLMLNGKSIRLGTVSDVIDKVNGRRTFEVGIKDG
;
A
#
# COMPACT_ATOMS: atom_id res chain seq x y z
N MET A 1 4.02 17.58 1.44
CA MET A 1 4.78 16.50 2.13
C MET A 1 3.80 15.40 2.49
N ILE A 2 4.16 14.11 2.37
CA ILE A 2 3.22 13.02 2.70
C ILE A 2 2.89 13.06 4.20
N THR A 3 1.61 13.19 4.52
CA THR A 3 1.10 13.28 5.89
C THR A 3 0.22 12.09 6.29
N GLN A 4 -0.24 11.29 5.34
CA GLN A 4 -1.09 10.12 5.62
C GLN A 4 -0.98 9.05 4.54
N LEU A 5 -1.04 7.78 4.95
CA LEU A 5 -1.28 6.62 4.09
C LEU A 5 -2.68 6.05 4.39
N ASP A 6 -3.50 5.91 3.36
CA ASP A 6 -4.83 5.31 3.41
C ASP A 6 -4.82 3.97 2.67
N LEU A 7 -5.23 2.90 3.36
CA LEU A 7 -5.39 1.56 2.80
C LEU A 7 -6.81 1.07 3.03
N HIS A 8 -7.42 0.49 2.00
CA HIS A 8 -8.70 -0.21 2.10
C HIS A 8 -8.58 -1.58 1.44
N PHE A 9 -8.91 -2.64 2.19
CA PHE A 9 -8.85 -4.04 1.75
C PHE A 9 -7.49 -4.45 1.15
N PHE A 10 -6.39 -3.87 1.65
CA PHE A 10 -5.04 -4.16 1.20
C PHE A 10 -4.37 -5.16 2.15
N LYS A 11 -4.16 -6.39 1.68
CA LYS A 11 -3.52 -7.51 2.38
C LYS A 11 -4.18 -7.88 3.70
N CYS A 12 -3.68 -7.37 4.81
CA CYS A 12 -4.22 -7.66 6.14
C CYS A 12 -5.04 -6.49 6.71
N PHE A 13 -5.17 -5.40 5.96
CA PHE A 13 -5.90 -4.22 6.39
C PHE A 13 -7.26 -4.17 5.70
N GLU A 14 -8.32 -4.28 6.49
CA GLU A 14 -9.66 -3.89 6.06
C GLU A 14 -9.68 -2.37 5.81
N ILE A 15 -9.26 -1.59 6.81
CA ILE A 15 -9.08 -0.15 6.75
C ILE A 15 -7.83 0.23 7.56
N LEU A 16 -6.96 1.05 7.00
CA LEU A 16 -5.88 1.73 7.73
C LEU A 16 -5.82 3.18 7.30
N ARG A 17 -5.83 4.10 8.28
CA ARG A 17 -5.51 5.52 8.07
C ARG A 17 -4.32 5.84 8.95
N LEU A 18 -3.12 5.76 8.39
CA LEU A 18 -1.87 5.90 9.13
C LEU A 18 -1.30 7.32 8.96
N PRO A 19 -1.27 8.14 10.02
CA PRO A 19 -0.55 9.42 9.99
C PRO A 19 0.94 9.19 9.78
N ILE A 20 1.56 10.04 8.96
CA ILE A 20 2.98 10.02 8.65
C ILE A 20 3.61 11.32 9.13
N ALA A 21 4.66 11.18 9.93
CA ALA A 21 5.51 12.27 10.39
C ALA A 21 6.92 12.12 9.78
N PRO A 22 7.77 13.17 9.82
CA PRO A 22 9.15 13.11 9.32
C PRO A 22 9.94 11.89 9.83
N LEU A 23 9.65 11.45 11.06
CA LEU A 23 10.10 10.17 11.60
C LEU A 23 8.87 9.36 12.04
N THR A 24 8.66 8.22 11.37
CA THR A 24 7.58 7.27 11.69
C THR A 24 8.20 5.89 11.96
N LEU A 25 8.05 5.38 13.19
CA LEU A 25 8.55 4.05 13.57
C LEU A 25 7.43 3.02 13.52
N LEU A 26 7.58 1.99 12.68
CA LEU A 26 6.67 0.84 12.64
C LEU A 26 7.20 -0.28 13.55
N SER A 27 6.51 -0.53 14.67
CA SER A 27 6.85 -1.59 15.65
C SER A 27 5.67 -2.53 15.86
N GLY A 28 5.93 -3.76 16.30
CA GLY A 28 4.91 -4.79 16.58
C GLY A 28 5.32 -6.20 16.15
N SER A 29 4.49 -7.19 16.44
CA SER A 29 4.74 -8.62 16.13
C SER A 29 4.85 -8.93 14.64
N ASN A 30 5.51 -10.03 14.27
CA ASN A 30 5.52 -10.49 12.88
C ASN A 30 4.09 -10.70 12.36
N ALA A 31 3.90 -10.49 11.05
CA ALA A 31 2.60 -10.51 10.38
C ALA A 31 1.58 -9.42 10.81
N SER A 32 1.96 -8.45 11.67
CA SER A 32 1.10 -7.32 12.05
C SER A 32 0.89 -6.25 10.96
N GLY A 33 1.28 -6.51 9.71
CA GLY A 33 1.09 -5.57 8.60
C GLY A 33 2.19 -4.52 8.37
N LYS A 34 3.25 -4.46 9.20
CA LYS A 34 4.36 -3.49 9.03
C LYS A 34 4.97 -3.50 7.63
N SER A 35 5.34 -4.69 7.13
CA SER A 35 5.86 -4.81 5.77
C SER A 35 4.81 -4.43 4.73
N SER A 36 3.53 -4.70 4.97
CA SER A 36 2.46 -4.31 4.05
C SER A 36 2.35 -2.79 3.93
N VAL A 37 2.53 -2.03 5.01
CA VAL A 37 2.61 -0.55 4.98
C VAL A 37 3.75 -0.09 4.08
N LEU A 38 4.97 -0.63 4.27
CA LEU A 38 6.12 -0.26 3.41
C LEU A 38 5.88 -0.64 1.95
N GLN A 39 5.29 -1.81 1.70
CA GLN A 39 4.98 -2.29 0.35
C GLN A 39 3.97 -1.40 -0.36
N ALA A 40 3.00 -0.80 0.35
CA ALA A 40 2.06 0.16 -0.22
C ALA A 40 2.77 1.42 -0.73
N PHE A 41 3.73 1.96 0.02
CA PHE A 41 4.56 3.08 -0.45
C PHE A 41 5.38 2.71 -1.69
N VAL A 42 6.05 1.56 -1.68
CA VAL A 42 6.86 1.11 -2.83
C VAL A 42 5.99 0.86 -4.07
N LEU A 43 4.76 0.35 -3.88
CA LEU A 43 3.78 0.15 -4.94
C LEU A 43 3.38 1.47 -5.60
N LEU A 44 3.05 2.50 -4.82
CA LEU A 44 2.74 3.83 -5.33
C LEU A 44 3.94 4.44 -6.05
N HIS A 45 5.12 4.40 -5.42
CA HIS A 45 6.36 4.95 -5.98
C HIS A 45 6.71 4.31 -7.34
N GLN A 46 6.69 2.97 -7.46
CA GLN A 46 7.02 2.33 -8.73
C GLN A 46 5.96 2.59 -9.80
N THR A 47 4.68 2.68 -9.41
CA THR A 47 3.59 3.00 -10.33
C THR A 47 3.75 4.39 -10.92
N ILE A 48 4.00 5.40 -10.06
CA ILE A 48 4.18 6.80 -10.47
C ILE A 48 5.42 6.95 -11.37
N ARG A 49 6.53 6.28 -11.03
CA ARG A 49 7.79 6.43 -11.79
C ARG A 49 7.78 5.79 -13.16
N GLU A 50 7.12 4.65 -13.32
CA GLU A 50 7.09 3.94 -14.60
C GLU A 50 5.99 4.51 -15.51
N HIS A 51 4.88 4.99 -14.94
CA HIS A 51 3.73 5.44 -15.71
C HIS A 51 2.99 6.61 -15.04
N GLU A 52 3.59 7.81 -15.06
CA GLU A 52 3.08 9.03 -14.39
C GLU A 52 1.60 9.33 -14.69
N TRP A 53 1.13 9.14 -15.92
CA TRP A 53 -0.24 9.45 -16.33
C TRP A 53 -1.17 8.23 -16.44
N SER A 54 -0.69 7.03 -16.09
CA SER A 54 -1.50 5.82 -16.18
C SER A 54 -2.37 5.65 -14.94
N ARG A 55 -3.63 5.25 -15.15
CA ARG A 55 -4.52 4.82 -14.07
C ARG A 55 -4.30 3.36 -13.65
N ARG A 56 -3.27 2.68 -14.19
CA ARG A 56 -2.95 1.30 -13.85
C ARG A 56 -2.01 1.25 -12.67
N LEU A 57 -2.35 0.41 -11.71
CA LEU A 57 -1.50 0.10 -10.58
C LEU A 57 -0.50 -1.01 -10.96
N MET A 58 0.79 -0.72 -10.84
CA MET A 58 1.84 -1.65 -11.24
C MET A 58 2.18 -2.60 -10.09
N LEU A 59 1.50 -3.76 -10.02
CA LEU A 59 1.72 -4.74 -8.94
C LEU A 59 3.11 -5.41 -8.99
N ASN A 60 3.66 -5.58 -10.18
CA ASN A 60 4.91 -6.31 -10.40
C ASN A 60 5.92 -5.46 -11.17
N GLY A 61 6.75 -4.76 -10.41
CA GLY A 61 7.83 -3.93 -10.92
C GLY A 61 9.21 -4.39 -10.48
N LYS A 62 10.20 -3.54 -10.77
CA LYS A 62 11.60 -3.78 -10.37
C LYS A 62 11.79 -3.61 -8.86
N SER A 63 11.06 -2.69 -8.23
CA SER A 63 11.18 -2.42 -6.79
C SER A 63 10.39 -3.40 -5.93
N ILE A 64 9.20 -3.81 -6.38
CA ILE A 64 8.41 -4.82 -5.68
C ILE A 64 7.57 -5.67 -6.64
N ARG A 65 7.47 -6.96 -6.32
CA ARG A 65 6.55 -7.91 -6.96
C ARG A 65 5.54 -8.39 -5.94
N LEU A 66 4.28 -8.01 -6.13
CA LEU A 66 3.18 -8.36 -5.26
C LEU A 66 2.37 -9.58 -5.72
N GLY A 67 2.66 -10.10 -6.92
CA GLY A 67 1.96 -11.24 -7.49
C GLY A 67 0.69 -10.84 -8.20
N THR A 68 -0.37 -11.60 -7.98
CA THR A 68 -1.69 -11.37 -8.57
C THR A 68 -2.52 -10.40 -7.72
N VAL A 69 -3.64 -9.94 -8.27
CA VAL A 69 -4.61 -9.13 -7.51
C VAL A 69 -5.09 -9.87 -6.24
N SER A 70 -5.25 -11.19 -6.32
CA SER A 70 -5.67 -12.04 -5.20
C SER A 70 -4.65 -12.13 -4.05
N ASP A 71 -3.38 -11.80 -4.31
CA ASP A 71 -2.33 -11.74 -3.29
C ASP A 71 -2.31 -10.40 -2.55
N VAL A 72 -3.02 -9.41 -3.09
CA VAL A 72 -3.04 -8.03 -2.60
C VAL A 72 -4.37 -7.67 -1.95
N ILE A 73 -5.47 -8.26 -2.40
CA ILE A 73 -6.78 -8.07 -1.77
C ILE A 73 -6.80 -8.77 -0.40
N ASP A 74 -7.38 -8.09 0.59
CA ASP A 74 -7.72 -8.70 1.88
C ASP A 74 -8.65 -9.89 1.68
N LYS A 75 -8.19 -11.08 2.06
CA LYS A 75 -8.91 -12.34 1.84
C LYS A 75 -10.15 -12.50 2.70
N VAL A 76 -10.28 -11.72 3.78
CA VAL A 76 -11.39 -11.80 4.72
C VAL A 76 -12.47 -10.78 4.36
N ASN A 77 -12.06 -9.52 4.19
CA ASN A 77 -13.01 -8.40 4.02
C ASN A 77 -13.04 -7.85 2.59
N GLY A 78 -11.94 -8.04 1.84
CA GLY A 78 -11.82 -7.58 0.47
C GLY A 78 -12.57 -8.50 -0.49
N ARG A 79 -13.45 -7.92 -1.30
CA ARG A 79 -14.19 -8.66 -2.32
C ARG A 79 -13.34 -8.85 -3.58
N ARG A 80 -13.32 -7.81 -4.42
CA ARG A 80 -12.61 -7.80 -5.72
C ARG A 80 -11.85 -6.50 -5.95
N THR A 81 -11.71 -5.70 -4.90
CA THR A 81 -11.17 -4.34 -4.95
C THR A 81 -10.35 -4.08 -3.70
N PHE A 82 -9.35 -3.23 -3.86
CA PHE A 82 -8.59 -2.63 -2.79
C PHE A 82 -8.20 -1.22 -3.20
N GLU A 83 -7.85 -0.38 -2.24
CA GLU A 83 -7.41 0.99 -2.47
C GLU A 83 -6.13 1.26 -1.69
N VAL A 84 -5.26 2.07 -2.29
CA VAL A 84 -4.02 2.57 -1.70
C VAL A 84 -3.93 4.04 -2.09
N GLY A 85 -3.83 4.91 -1.10
CA GLY A 85 -3.78 6.35 -1.30
C GLY A 85 -2.83 7.02 -0.32
N ILE A 86 -2.31 8.18 -0.71
CA ILE A 86 -1.55 9.07 0.15
C ILE A 86 -2.21 10.44 0.17
N LYS A 87 -2.02 11.17 1.27
CA LYS A 87 -2.38 12.59 1.36
C LYS A 87 -1.13 13.41 1.57
N ASP A 88 -1.12 14.57 0.93
CA ASP A 88 -0.10 15.58 1.12
C ASP A 88 -0.67 16.76 1.89
N GLY A 89 0.15 17.32 2.80
CA GLY A 89 -0.04 18.65 3.39
C GLY A 89 0.86 19.69 2.74
#